data_AF-A0A388PZS2-F1
#
_entry.id   AF-A0A388PZS2-F1
#
_cell.length_a   1.000
_cell.length_b   1.000
_cell.length_c   1.000
_cell.angle_alpha   90.00
_cell.angle_beta   90.00
_cell.angle_gamma   90.00
#
_symmetry.space_group_name_H-M   'P 1'
#
loop_
_entity.id
_entity.type
_entity.pdbx_description
1 polymer ?
#
loop_
_entity_poly.entity_id
_entity_poly.type
_entity_poly.pdbx_seq_one_letter_code
_entity_poly.pdbx_strand_id
1 'polypeptide(L)'
;MKPLFFFLLMLSSVMGLAQNANPVKWTFSSKKGNNPHEYVLVATAKIQDGFHVFAPEPGGDGLLIPTEVAITNKTAFKKSGI
;
A
#
# COMPACT_ATOMS: atom_id res chain seq x y z
N MET A 1 3.78 -33.20 -33.47
CA MET A 1 3.12 -32.79 -32.21
C MET A 1 4.09 -32.41 -31.09
N LYS A 2 5.26 -33.07 -30.95
CA LYS A 2 6.27 -32.73 -29.92
C LYS A 2 6.79 -31.27 -29.93
N PRO A 3 7.13 -30.64 -31.08
CA PRO A 3 7.67 -29.27 -31.05
C PRO A 3 6.63 -28.22 -30.66
N LEU A 4 5.35 -28.46 -30.97
CA LEU A 4 4.24 -27.58 -30.59
C LEU A 4 4.03 -27.57 -29.07
N PHE A 5 4.21 -28.72 -28.41
CA PHE A 5 4.13 -28.84 -26.95
C PHE A 5 5.27 -28.08 -26.26
N PHE A 6 6.50 -28.21 -26.77
CA PHE A 6 7.64 -27.44 -26.26
C PHE A 6 7.48 -25.94 -26.48
N PHE A 7 6.93 -25.53 -27.62
CA PHE A 7 6.62 -24.12 -27.89
C PHE A 7 5.58 -23.58 -26.90
N LEU A 8 4.50 -24.33 -26.64
CA LEU A 8 3.46 -23.94 -25.69
C LEU A 8 3.97 -23.80 -24.25
N LEU A 9 4.88 -24.69 -23.83
CA LEU A 9 5.58 -24.63 -22.54
C LEU A 9 6.50 -23.40 -22.40
N MET A 10 7.11 -22.94 -23.49
CA MET A 10 7.88 -21.69 -23.45
C MET A 10 6.98 -20.46 -23.31
N LEU A 11 5.80 -20.44 -23.95
CA LEU A 11 4.88 -19.31 -23.85
C LEU A 11 4.32 -19.13 -22.44
N SER A 12 4.09 -20.21 -21.68
CA SER A 12 3.58 -20.11 -20.31
C SER A 12 4.56 -19.45 -19.33
N SER A 13 5.86 -19.44 -19.62
CA SER A 13 6.87 -18.85 -18.74
C SER A 13 6.81 -17.32 -18.67
N VAL A 14 6.24 -16.66 -19.69
CA VAL A 14 6.22 -15.18 -19.81
C VAL A 14 5.04 -14.54 -19.04
N MET A 15 4.05 -15.32 -18.61
CA MET A 15 2.87 -14.81 -17.88
C MET A 15 3.16 -14.40 -16.42
N GLY A 16 4.34 -14.72 -15.87
CA GLY A 16 4.71 -14.41 -14.49
C GLY A 16 5.06 -12.95 -14.22
N LEU A 17 5.34 -12.14 -15.25
CA LEU A 17 5.89 -10.79 -15.08
C LEU A 17 4.84 -9.68 -14.84
N ALA A 18 3.55 -9.99 -15.03
CA ALA A 18 2.46 -8.99 -14.92
C ALA A 18 1.89 -8.82 -13.49
N GLN A 19 2.33 -9.63 -12.53
CA GLN A 19 1.60 -9.78 -11.26
C GLN A 19 1.97 -8.76 -10.18
N ASN A 20 2.99 -7.92 -10.40
CA ASN A 20 3.46 -6.95 -9.41
C ASN A 20 3.14 -5.51 -9.81
N ALA A 21 1.87 -5.24 -10.13
CA ALA A 21 1.40 -3.87 -10.11
C ALA A 21 1.25 -3.46 -8.64
N ASN A 22 2.06 -2.50 -8.19
CA ASN A 22 1.79 -1.80 -6.93
C ASN A 22 0.99 -0.54 -7.29
N PRO A 23 -0.36 -0.61 -7.29
CA PRO A 23 -1.21 0.48 -7.76
C PRO A 23 -1.18 1.69 -6.83
N VAL A 24 -0.69 1.53 -5.60
CA VAL A 24 -0.62 2.60 -4.60
C VAL A 24 0.81 2.76 -4.10
N LYS A 25 1.45 3.87 -4.45
CA LYS A 25 2.78 4.21 -3.94
C LYS A 25 2.66 5.21 -2.80
N TRP A 26 3.18 4.84 -1.62
CA TRP A 26 3.18 5.70 -0.44
C TRP A 26 4.50 6.44 -0.27
N THR A 27 4.43 7.72 0.08
CA THR A 27 5.56 8.50 0.59
C THR A 27 5.23 9.02 1.97
N PHE A 28 6.23 9.04 2.84
CA PHE A 28 6.09 9.48 4.22
C PHE A 28 7.03 10.65 4.48
N SER A 29 6.53 11.68 5.14
CA SER A 29 7.31 12.81 5.60
C SER A 29 6.85 13.24 6.98
N SER A 30 7.65 14.08 7.64
CA SER A 30 7.27 14.71 8.89
C SER A 30 7.60 16.18 8.86
N LYS A 31 6.82 16.99 9.57
CA LYS A 31 7.09 18.40 9.80
C LYS A 31 6.91 18.74 11.28
N LYS A 32 7.63 19.74 11.75
CA LYS A 32 7.50 20.22 13.13
C LYS A 32 6.07 20.73 13.37
N GLY A 33 5.48 20.32 14.49
CA GLY A 33 4.19 20.80 14.96
C GLY A 33 4.30 22.17 15.63
N ASN A 34 3.18 22.66 16.16
CA ASN A 34 3.12 23.97 16.81
C ASN A 34 3.79 23.96 18.20
N ASN A 35 3.81 22.80 18.87
CA ASN A 35 4.39 22.67 20.20
C ASN A 35 5.79 22.03 20.16
N PRO A 36 6.64 22.29 21.18
CA PRO A 36 7.88 21.55 21.37
C PRO A 36 7.63 20.04 21.41
N HIS A 37 8.46 19.27 20.73
CA HIS A 37 8.38 17.80 20.62
C HIS A 37 7.14 17.26 19.89
N GLU A 38 6.31 18.11 19.28
CA GLU A 38 5.22 17.68 18.42
C GLU A 38 5.66 17.63 16.96
N TYR A 39 5.21 16.60 16.25
CA TYR A 39 5.47 16.40 14.83
C TYR A 39 4.19 15.96 14.14
N VAL A 40 3.95 16.52 12.95
CA VAL A 40 2.89 16.09 12.05
C VAL A 40 3.50 15.09 11.06
N LEU A 41 2.97 13.87 11.05
CA LEU A 41 3.28 12.86 10.05
C LEU A 41 2.37 13.06 8.84
N VAL A 42 2.93 13.04 7.64
CA VAL A 42 2.19 13.15 6.39
C VAL A 42 2.47 11.92 5.55
N ALA A 43 1.44 11.12 5.31
CA ALA A 43 1.45 9.99 4.41
C ALA A 43 0.70 10.36 3.12
N THR A 44 1.40 10.30 1.98
CA THR A 44 0.83 10.66 0.68
C THR A 44 0.77 9.42 -0.21
N ALA A 45 -0.42 9.08 -0.69
CA ALA A 45 -0.63 8.02 -1.66
C ALA A 45 -0.68 8.58 -3.08
N LYS A 46 0.15 8.04 -3.98
CA LYS A 46 -0.04 8.16 -5.43
C LYS A 46 -0.74 6.90 -5.92
N ILE A 47 -2.00 7.04 -6.30
CA ILE A 47 -2.90 5.94 -6.68
C ILE A 47 -3.04 5.94 -8.20
N GLN A 48 -2.89 4.77 -8.82
CA GLN A 48 -3.16 4.59 -10.25
C GLN A 48 -4.67 4.69 -10.53
N ASP A 49 -5.03 5.17 -11.70
CA ASP A 49 -6.43 5.34 -12.11
C ASP A 49 -7.21 4.03 -11.98
N GLY A 50 -8.45 4.13 -11.46
CA GLY A 50 -9.32 2.97 -11.21
C GLY A 50 -9.11 2.28 -9.86
N PHE A 51 -8.12 2.70 -9.06
CA PHE A 51 -7.91 2.21 -7.70
C PHE A 51 -8.33 3.24 -6.65
N HIS A 52 -8.67 2.76 -5.46
CA HIS A 52 -9.07 3.57 -4.32
C HIS A 52 -8.46 3.03 -3.02
N VAL A 53 -8.36 3.90 -2.03
CA VAL A 53 -7.93 3.58 -0.67
C VAL A 53 -9.17 3.62 0.22
N PHE A 54 -9.36 2.59 1.06
CA PHE A 54 -10.49 2.54 1.97
C PHE A 54 -10.32 3.48 3.16
N ALA A 55 -11.44 4.05 3.60
CA ALA A 55 -11.52 4.79 4.85
C ALA A 55 -11.17 3.88 6.06
N PRO A 56 -10.77 4.45 7.21
CA PRO A 56 -10.52 3.67 8.43
C PRO A 56 -11.74 2.86 8.90
N GLU A 57 -12.94 3.39 8.65
CA GLU A 57 -14.23 2.71 8.89
C GLU A 57 -14.97 2.59 7.55
N PRO A 58 -14.65 1.58 6.72
CA PRO A 58 -15.18 1.49 5.36
C PRO A 58 -16.63 0.97 5.31
N GLY A 59 -17.16 0.51 6.45
CA GLY A 59 -18.50 -0.08 6.54
C GLY A 59 -18.66 -1.34 5.69
N GLY A 60 -19.90 -1.63 5.29
CA GLY A 60 -20.22 -2.73 4.40
C GLY A 60 -20.39 -4.09 5.10
N ASP A 61 -20.12 -5.15 4.35
CA ASP A 61 -20.28 -6.56 4.75
C ASP A 61 -19.07 -7.12 5.52
N GLY A 62 -18.09 -6.26 5.84
CA GLY A 62 -16.86 -6.64 6.53
C GLY A 62 -15.76 -7.22 5.63
N LEU A 63 -15.95 -7.25 4.30
CA LEU A 63 -14.92 -7.71 3.36
C LEU A 63 -13.90 -6.63 2.99
N LEU A 64 -14.14 -5.38 3.40
CA LEU A 64 -13.27 -4.25 3.10
C LEU A 64 -12.11 -4.19 4.12
N ILE A 65 -10.88 -4.10 3.61
CA ILE A 65 -9.68 -3.96 4.46
C ILE A 65 -9.37 -2.47 4.61
N PRO A 66 -9.51 -1.87 5.81
CA PRO A 66 -9.20 -0.47 6.03
C PRO A 66 -7.71 -0.18 5.91
N THR A 67 -7.40 1.07 5.63
CA THR A 67 -6.02 1.55 5.59
C THR A 67 -5.50 1.80 7.00
N GLU A 68 -4.35 1.19 7.34
CA GLU A 68 -3.73 1.34 8.66
C GLU A 68 -2.35 2.01 8.55
N VAL A 69 -2.04 2.86 9.54
CA VAL A 69 -0.70 3.43 9.75
C VAL A 69 -0.18 2.96 11.11
N ALA A 70 0.87 2.15 11.09
CA ALA A 70 1.51 1.62 12.28
C ALA A 70 2.88 2.28 12.54
N ILE A 71 3.14 2.64 13.80
CA ILE A 71 4.45 3.10 14.27
C ILE A 71 5.16 1.90 14.90
N THR A 72 6.27 1.47 14.29
CA THR A 72 7.03 0.28 14.71
C THR A 72 7.91 0.52 15.94
N ASN A 73 8.37 1.75 16.19
CA ASN A 73 9.16 2.08 17.37
C ASN A 73 8.34 2.92 18.36
N LYS A 74 7.64 2.23 19.27
CA LYS A 74 6.67 2.86 20.20
C LYS A 74 7.30 3.49 21.44
N THR A 75 8.56 3.21 21.76
CA THR A 75 9.19 3.70 23.00
C THR A 75 9.60 5.16 22.92
N ALA A 76 9.83 5.69 21.72
CA ALA A 76 10.24 7.08 21.49
C ALA A 76 9.08 8.03 21.17
N PHE A 77 7.89 7.51 20.86
CA PHE A 77 6.77 8.32 20.36
C PHE A 77 5.47 7.96 21.06
N LYS A 78 4.77 8.99 21.53
CA LYS A 78 3.39 8.88 22.01
C LYS A 78 2.47 9.54 20.98
N LYS A 79 1.46 8.82 20.51
CA LYS A 79 0.44 9.38 19.62
C LYS A 79 -0.31 10.49 20.38
N SER A 80 -0.37 11.67 19.76
CA SER A 80 -1.17 12.80 20.23
C SER A 80 -2.22 13.10 19.17
N GLY A 81 -3.48 12.77 19.43
CA GLY A 81 -4.60 12.91 18.48
C GLY A 81 -5.13 11.60 17.88
N ILE A 82 -6.19 11.73 17.08
CA ILE A 82 -6.95 10.62 16.42
C ILE A 82 -6.21 10.13 15.19
#